data_AF-A0A1Y1CL47-F1
#
_entry.id   AF-A0A1Y1CL47-F1
#
_cell.length_a   1.000
_cell.length_b   1.000
_cell.length_c   1.000
_cell.angle_alpha   90.00
_cell.angle_beta   90.00
_cell.angle_gamma   90.00
#
_symmetry.space_group_name_H-M   'P 1'
#
loop_
_entity.id
_entity.type
_entity.pdbx_description
1 polymer ?
#
loop_
_entity_poly.entity_id
_entity_poly.type
_entity_poly.pdbx_seq_one_letter_code
_entity_poly.pdbx_strand_id
1 'polypeptide(L)'
;MDYIFILVGLSIAWLFMYKIKWLFGFGVSFLAILIYSILLFGLSFLLIGVNCGNPKMLVFLRMPIVSFVIFRVFYLLFKKIYKRDPENTAWVFEKRSIQDVIFSILFWLLGVALPFFLVI
;
A
#
# COMPACT_ATOMS: atom_id res chain seq x y z
N MET A 1 11.34 10.98 -15.65
CA MET A 1 11.15 9.52 -15.68
C MET A 1 11.22 8.93 -14.27
N ASP A 2 12.26 9.24 -13.50
CA ASP A 2 12.49 8.60 -12.18
C ASP A 2 11.38 8.82 -11.12
N TYR A 3 10.79 10.02 -11.05
CA TYR A 3 9.68 10.30 -10.12
C TYR A 3 8.42 9.48 -10.39
N ILE A 4 8.25 8.95 -11.61
CA ILE A 4 7.11 8.10 -11.96
C ILE A 4 7.18 6.80 -11.16
N PHE A 5 8.37 6.23 -10.94
CA PHE A 5 8.53 5.01 -10.15
C PHE A 5 8.15 5.20 -8.68
N ILE A 6 8.39 6.39 -8.12
CA ILE A 6 7.95 6.74 -6.77
C ILE A 6 6.42 6.79 -6.72
N LEU A 7 5.78 7.48 -7.68
CA LEU A 7 4.32 7.59 -7.74
C LEU A 7 3.65 6.21 -7.90
N VAL A 8 4.24 5.35 -8.72
CA VAL A 8 3.82 3.95 -8.92
C VAL A 8 4.04 3.12 -7.65
N GLY A 9 5.17 3.33 -6.95
CA GLY A 9 5.47 2.70 -5.66
C GLY A 9 4.48 3.07 -4.56
N LEU A 10 3.90 4.28 -4.64
CA LEU A 10 2.86 4.77 -3.74
C LEU A 10 1.43 4.32 -4.11
N SER A 11 1.26 3.48 -5.14
CA SER A 11 -0.04 2.98 -5.61
C SER A 11 -0.97 2.46 -4.50
N ILE A 12 -0.44 1.72 -3.53
CA ILE A 12 -1.26 1.22 -2.41
C ILE A 12 -1.70 2.35 -1.48
N ALA A 13 -0.84 3.36 -1.23
CA ALA A 13 -1.22 4.55 -0.48
C ALA A 13 -2.32 5.33 -1.20
N TRP A 14 -2.25 5.43 -2.53
CA TRP A 14 -3.31 6.05 -3.34
C TRP A 14 -4.62 5.27 -3.28
N LEU A 15 -4.56 3.94 -3.37
CA LEU A 15 -5.73 3.08 -3.19
C LEU A 15 -6.33 3.22 -1.80
N PHE A 16 -5.49 3.28 -0.76
CA PHE A 16 -5.93 3.53 0.60
C PHE A 16 -6.67 4.87 0.72
N MET A 17 -6.12 5.93 0.12
CA MET A 17 -6.71 7.27 0.15
C MET A 17 -8.06 7.34 -0.57
N TYR A 18 -8.15 6.83 -1.79
CA TYR A 18 -9.30 7.14 -2.66
C TYR A 18 -10.25 5.96 -2.88
N LYS A 19 -9.77 4.73 -2.71
CA LYS A 19 -10.47 3.50 -3.10
C LYS A 19 -10.23 2.38 -2.08
N ILE A 20 -10.24 2.67 -0.78
CA ILE A 20 -9.88 1.69 0.28
C ILE A 20 -10.66 0.37 0.17
N LYS A 21 -11.92 0.44 -0.32
CA LYS A 21 -12.78 -0.72 -0.59
C LYS A 21 -12.15 -1.76 -1.52
N TRP A 22 -11.26 -1.34 -2.43
CA TRP A 22 -10.55 -2.23 -3.36
C TRP A 22 -9.49 -3.09 -2.66
N LEU A 23 -9.01 -2.65 -1.50
CA LEU A 23 -8.03 -3.37 -0.69
C LEU A 23 -8.71 -4.39 0.26
N PHE A 24 -10.03 -4.35 0.39
CA PHE A 24 -10.81 -5.26 1.24
C PHE A 24 -11.16 -6.59 0.56
N GLY A 25 -11.44 -7.60 1.39
CA GLY A 25 -11.93 -8.90 0.93
C GLY A 25 -10.94 -9.71 0.09
N PHE A 26 -11.40 -10.82 -0.50
CA PHE A 26 -10.65 -11.68 -1.42
C PHE A 26 -11.34 -11.74 -2.80
N GLY A 27 -11.70 -10.57 -3.34
CA GLY A 27 -12.38 -10.46 -4.64
C GLY A 27 -11.42 -10.26 -5.82
N VAL A 28 -11.98 -9.95 -7.00
CA VAL A 28 -11.20 -9.67 -8.22
C VAL A 28 -10.21 -8.52 -8.02
N SER A 29 -10.61 -7.46 -7.30
CA SER A 29 -9.72 -6.33 -6.98
C SER A 29 -8.51 -6.75 -6.13
N PHE A 30 -8.67 -7.72 -5.22
CA PHE A 30 -7.57 -8.25 -4.42
C PHE A 30 -6.52 -8.95 -5.30
N LEU A 31 -6.98 -9.85 -6.19
CA LEU A 31 -6.09 -10.56 -7.10
C LEU A 31 -5.38 -9.60 -8.06
N ALA A 32 -6.09 -8.60 -8.58
CA ALA A 32 -5.50 -7.59 -9.44
C ALA A 32 -4.38 -6.81 -8.75
N ILE A 33 -4.59 -6.36 -7.50
CA ILE A 33 -3.58 -5.63 -6.73
C ILE A 33 -2.39 -6.51 -6.38
N LEU A 34 -2.62 -7.78 -6.04
CA LEU A 34 -1.56 -8.74 -5.75
C LEU A 34 -0.69 -8.99 -6.98
N ILE A 35 -1.30 -9.30 -8.13
CA ILE A 35 -0.59 -9.52 -9.40
C ILE A 35 0.18 -8.27 -9.79
N TYR A 36 -0.44 -7.10 -9.71
CA TYR A 36 0.21 -5.82 -9.98
C TYR A 36 1.43 -5.60 -9.08
N SER A 37 1.30 -5.86 -7.79
CA SER A 37 2.40 -5.68 -6.83
C SER A 37 3.56 -6.65 -7.09
N ILE A 38 3.26 -7.90 -7.46
CA ILE A 38 4.27 -8.90 -7.84
C ILE A 38 4.98 -8.50 -9.14
N LEU A 39 4.23 -8.02 -10.14
CA LEU A 39 4.79 -7.56 -11.40
C LEU A 39 5.74 -6.38 -11.19
N LEU A 40 5.35 -5.39 -10.38
CA LEU A 40 6.22 -4.26 -10.07
C LEU A 40 7.47 -4.68 -9.29
N PHE A 41 7.31 -5.62 -8.35
CA PHE A 41 8.44 -6.18 -7.61
C PHE A 41 9.43 -6.86 -8.55
N GLY A 42 8.97 -7.72 -9.46
CA GLY A 42 9.81 -8.37 -10.47
C GLY A 42 10.45 -7.38 -11.44
N LEU A 43 9.69 -6.38 -11.90
CA LEU A 43 10.17 -5.32 -12.78
C LEU A 43 11.32 -4.53 -12.15
N SER A 44 11.26 -4.27 -10.83
CA SER A 44 12.35 -3.64 -10.08
C SER A 44 13.67 -4.40 -10.24
N PHE A 45 13.67 -5.73 -10.06
CA PHE A 45 14.88 -6.54 -10.19
C PHE A 45 15.40 -6.58 -11.63
N LEU A 46 14.50 -6.69 -12.61
CA LEU A 46 14.88 -6.72 -14.02
C LEU A 46 15.55 -5.40 -14.43
N LEU A 47 14.93 -4.26 -14.12
CA LEU A 47 15.45 -2.94 -14.50
C LEU A 47 16.79 -2.62 -13.84
N ILE A 48 16.96 -3.01 -12.57
CA ILE A 48 18.25 -2.88 -11.87
C ILE A 48 19.29 -3.79 -12.50
N GLY A 49 18.93 -5.04 -12.84
CA GLY A 49 19.84 -6.01 -13.47
C GLY A 49 20.36 -5.57 -14.83
N VAL A 50 19.57 -4.82 -15.61
CA VAL A 50 19.98 -4.25 -16.90
C VAL A 50 20.50 -2.80 -16.83
N ASN A 51 20.71 -2.26 -15.61
CA ASN A 51 21.13 -0.87 -15.36
C ASN A 51 20.23 0.20 -16.05
N CYS A 52 18.93 -0.05 -16.14
CA CYS A 52 17.98 0.87 -16.77
C CYS A 52 17.26 1.73 -15.73
N GLY A 53 17.76 2.96 -15.53
CA GLY A 53 17.22 3.94 -14.60
C GLY A 53 18.01 4.07 -13.29
N ASN A 54 17.59 4.97 -12.41
CA ASN A 54 18.26 5.17 -11.12
C ASN A 54 17.90 4.03 -10.15
N PRO A 55 18.86 3.23 -9.67
CA PRO A 55 18.59 2.11 -8.75
C PRO A 55 17.82 2.54 -7.50
N LYS A 56 18.14 3.72 -6.94
CA LYS A 56 17.45 4.23 -5.74
C LYS A 56 15.96 4.44 -5.99
N MET A 57 15.58 4.80 -7.21
CA MET A 57 14.20 5.10 -7.60
C MET A 57 13.44 3.84 -8.03
N LEU A 58 14.12 2.90 -8.70
CA LEU A 58 13.54 1.60 -9.10
C LEU A 58 13.17 0.73 -7.90
N VAL A 59 13.84 0.93 -6.78
CA VAL A 59 13.61 0.17 -5.57
C VAL A 59 12.24 0.53 -4.94
N PHE A 60 11.69 1.72 -5.19
CA PHE A 60 10.32 2.11 -4.81
C PHE A 60 9.24 1.21 -5.42
N LEU A 61 9.50 0.55 -6.55
CA LEU A 61 8.57 -0.41 -7.16
C LEU A 61 8.34 -1.66 -6.30
N ARG A 62 9.17 -1.86 -5.26
CA ARG A 62 9.00 -2.93 -4.27
C ARG A 62 8.08 -2.51 -3.12
N MET A 63 7.78 -1.23 -2.95
CA MET A 63 6.90 -0.76 -1.87
C MET A 63 5.47 -1.32 -1.94
N PRO A 64 4.81 -1.40 -3.12
CA PRO A 64 3.42 -1.84 -3.20
C PRO A 64 3.18 -3.20 -2.53
N ILE A 65 4.07 -4.18 -2.74
CA ILE A 65 3.89 -5.50 -2.13
C ILE A 65 4.01 -5.46 -0.60
N VAL A 66 4.95 -4.68 -0.07
CA VAL A 66 5.15 -4.51 1.38
C VAL A 66 3.95 -3.78 2.00
N SER A 67 3.57 -2.64 1.42
CA SER A 67 2.41 -1.85 1.85
C SER A 67 1.12 -2.67 1.82
N PHE A 68 0.94 -3.47 0.77
CA PHE A 68 -0.23 -4.33 0.63
C PHE A 68 -0.27 -5.41 1.71
N VAL A 69 0.85 -6.10 1.97
CA VAL A 69 0.93 -7.11 3.04
C VAL A 69 0.61 -6.49 4.40
N ILE A 70 1.19 -5.34 4.72
CA ILE A 70 0.94 -4.64 5.99
C ILE A 70 -0.52 -4.23 6.11
N PHE A 71 -1.11 -3.67 5.05
CA PHE A 71 -2.54 -3.36 5.02
C PHE A 71 -3.38 -4.59 5.32
N ARG A 72 -3.08 -5.74 4.70
CA ARG A 72 -3.83 -6.98 4.90
C ARG A 72 -3.76 -7.46 6.34
N VAL A 73 -2.59 -7.43 6.95
CA VAL A 73 -2.42 -7.79 8.37
C VAL A 73 -3.30 -6.90 9.25
N PHE A 74 -3.24 -5.58 9.08
CA PHE A 74 -4.06 -4.67 9.88
C PHE A 74 -5.54 -4.83 9.61
N TYR A 75 -5.95 -5.00 8.35
CA TYR A 75 -7.35 -5.19 7.99
C TYR A 75 -7.92 -6.46 8.63
N LEU A 76 -7.18 -7.58 8.60
CA LEU A 76 -7.59 -8.82 9.25
C LEU A 76 -7.71 -8.68 10.77
N LEU A 77 -6.74 -8.00 11.41
CA LEU A 77 -6.79 -7.72 12.85
C LEU A 77 -7.97 -6.82 13.21
N PHE A 78 -8.18 -5.74 12.46
CA PHE A 78 -9.28 -4.81 12.66
C PHE A 78 -10.64 -5.53 12.53
N LYS A 79 -10.82 -6.31 11.46
CA LYS A 79 -12.06 -7.06 11.22
C LYS A 79 -12.31 -8.11 12.30
N LYS A 80 -11.26 -8.75 12.82
CA LYS A 80 -11.37 -9.70 13.93
C LYS A 80 -11.85 -9.04 15.23
N ILE A 81 -11.39 -7.82 15.52
CA ILE A 81 -11.72 -7.09 16.76
C ILE A 81 -13.10 -6.42 16.64
N TYR A 82 -13.34 -5.71 15.55
CA TYR A 82 -14.50 -4.81 15.41
C TYR A 82 -15.63 -5.36 14.53
N LYS A 83 -15.45 -6.52 13.88
CA LYS A 83 -16.44 -7.20 13.03
C LYS A 83 -17.01 -6.34 11.89
N ARG A 84 -16.31 -5.29 11.50
CA ARG A 84 -16.66 -4.39 10.40
C ARG A 84 -15.40 -4.02 9.62
N ASP A 85 -15.60 -3.43 8.43
CA ASP A 85 -14.49 -2.91 7.64
C ASP A 85 -14.09 -1.51 8.15
N PRO A 86 -12.79 -1.18 8.14
CA PRO A 86 -12.33 0.15 8.51
C PRO A 86 -12.73 1.14 7.42
N GLU A 87 -12.94 2.39 7.80
CA GLU A 87 -13.24 3.44 6.84
C GLU A 87 -12.11 4.45 6.77
N ASN A 88 -11.88 5.03 5.58
CA ASN A 88 -10.80 6.01 5.45
C ASN A 88 -11.19 7.32 6.16
N THR A 89 -10.37 7.74 7.12
CA THR A 89 -10.54 8.96 7.91
C THR A 89 -9.69 10.12 7.44
N ALA A 90 -8.84 9.96 6.42
CA ALA A 90 -7.84 10.97 6.03
C ALA A 90 -8.46 12.25 5.44
N TRP A 91 -9.69 12.21 4.90
CA TRP A 91 -10.31 13.35 4.19
C TRP A 91 -11.81 13.52 4.42
N VAL A 92 -12.42 12.70 5.28
CA VAL A 92 -13.85 12.77 5.55
C VAL A 92 -14.06 13.43 6.90
N PHE A 93 -14.53 14.69 6.90
CA PHE A 93 -14.81 15.50 8.10
C PHE A 93 -16.06 15.07 8.89
N GLU A 94 -16.44 13.79 8.79
CA GLU A 94 -17.54 13.23 9.56
C GLU A 94 -17.03 12.72 10.91
N LYS A 95 -17.92 12.60 11.91
CA LYS A 95 -17.66 11.92 13.18
C LYS A 95 -17.35 10.44 12.92
N ARG A 96 -16.11 10.12 12.57
CA ARG A 96 -15.63 8.75 12.40
C ARG A 96 -15.23 8.19 13.76
N SER A 97 -15.31 6.87 13.91
CA SER A 97 -14.90 6.25 15.16
C SER A 97 -13.38 6.39 15.35
N ILE A 98 -12.93 6.54 16.60
CA ILE A 98 -11.50 6.61 16.95
C ILE A 98 -10.74 5.39 16.41
N GLN A 99 -11.41 4.25 16.27
CA GLN A 99 -10.84 3.01 15.76
C GLN A 99 -10.35 3.15 14.31
N ASP A 100 -11.12 3.84 13.47
CA ASP A 100 -10.76 4.07 12.06
C ASP A 100 -9.60 5.07 11.95
N VAL A 101 -9.54 6.05 12.85
CA VAL A 101 -8.43 7.00 12.94
C VAL A 101 -7.13 6.29 13.32
N ILE A 102 -7.18 5.42 14.34
CA ILE A 102 -6.04 4.61 14.76
C ILE A 102 -5.58 3.71 13.61
N PHE A 103 -6.52 3.04 12.92
CA PHE A 103 -6.19 2.20 11.76
C PHE A 103 -5.49 2.99 10.65
N SER A 104 -6.01 4.17 10.31
CA SER A 104 -5.41 5.07 9.32
C SER A 104 -3.99 5.51 9.72
N ILE A 105 -3.81 5.95 10.96
CA ILE A 105 -2.50 6.40 11.46
C ILE A 105 -1.49 5.24 11.41
N LEU A 106 -1.89 4.05 11.88
CA LEU A 106 -1.04 2.85 11.84
C LEU A 106 -0.67 2.47 10.40
N PHE A 107 -1.62 2.54 9.47
CA PHE A 107 -1.33 2.26 8.06
C PHE A 107 -0.40 3.30 7.44
N TRP A 108 -0.56 4.59 7.73
CA TRP A 108 0.37 5.61 7.23
C TRP A 108 1.79 5.43 7.77
N LEU A 109 1.93 5.13 9.07
CA LEU A 109 3.23 4.89 9.69
C LEU A 109 3.89 3.60 9.19
N LEU A 110 3.16 2.48 9.24
CA LEU A 110 3.75 1.17 9.00
C LEU A 110 3.54 0.69 7.58
N GLY A 111 2.40 0.99 6.96
CA GLY A 111 2.10 0.60 5.59
C GLY A 111 2.72 1.53 4.54
N VAL A 112 2.99 2.79 4.86
CA VAL A 112 3.60 3.76 3.92
C VAL A 112 5.00 4.15 4.36
N ALA A 113 5.21 4.68 5.57
CA ALA A 113 6.54 5.17 5.95
C ALA A 113 7.58 4.06 6.15
N LEU A 114 7.22 2.91 6.77
CA LEU A 114 8.16 1.80 6.96
C LEU A 114 8.75 1.25 5.63
N PRO A 115 7.96 1.02 4.55
CA PRO A 115 8.54 0.72 3.24
C PRO A 115 9.56 1.75 2.75
N PHE A 116 9.42 3.04 3.06
CA PHE A 116 10.46 4.02 2.67
C PHE A 116 11.79 3.70 3.35
N PHE A 117 11.79 3.28 4.61
CA PHE A 117 13.03 3.00 5.33
C PHE A 117 13.62 1.61 5.05
N LEU A 118 12.79 0.62 4.72
CA LEU A 118 13.25 -0.75 4.45
C LEU A 118 13.82 -0.96 3.04
N VAL A 119 13.38 -0.11 2.12
CA VAL A 119 13.58 -0.31 0.68
C VAL A 119 14.74 0.58 0.21
N ILE A 120 14.99 1.74 0.82
CA ILE A 120 16.17 2.60 0.60
C ILE A 120 17.45 1.93 1.14
#